data_AF-A0A0R1QRW4-F1
#
_entry.id   AF-A0A0R1QRW4-F1
#
_cell.length_a   1.000
_cell.length_b   1.000
_cell.length_c   1.000
_cell.angle_alpha   90.00
_cell.angle_beta   90.00
_cell.angle_gamma   90.00
#
_symmetry.space_group_name_H-M   'P 1'
#
loop_
_entity.id
_entity.type
_entity.pdbx_description
1 polymer ?
#
loop_
_entity_poly.entity_id
_entity_poly.type
_entity_poly.pdbx_seq_one_letter_code
_entity_poly.pdbx_strand_id
1 'polypeptide(L)'
;MRFLERAIKALGYHRRPYLAGLLVSGLFTIISMVLLTATKLNLTTQTGFKNRLQQFDTSAIKSADRLIKSVQTAYAGVNVQYTNWWWASIIALAVIAFGFAIFLAKQRQQETAAYLLVGKSSADIISQYLLENLVVFVIGFGFAWIVLMCFTQVLDQLLIKLNATLLDQQLSGQVSATNFAKLTKKLFAHRITDFSEDSLVVPHRGVGPRPENTVLTGLSTTFLSGICALVIPQTIVYSFSIWRTRRRLRHH
;
A
#
# COMPACT_ATOMS: atom_id res chain seq x y z
N MET A 1 0.93 -27.30 -21.27
CA MET A 1 -0.54 -27.04 -21.27
C MET A 1 -1.29 -27.68 -20.09
N ARG A 2 -1.03 -28.94 -19.69
CA ARG A 2 -1.71 -29.62 -18.55
C ARG A 2 -1.48 -29.01 -17.14
N PHE A 3 -0.60 -28.02 -16.97
CA PHE A 3 -0.22 -27.47 -15.65
C PHE A 3 -1.16 -26.34 -15.21
N LEU A 4 -1.38 -25.35 -16.08
CA LEU A 4 -2.34 -24.25 -15.87
C LEU A 4 -3.78 -24.79 -15.72
N GLU A 5 -4.15 -25.76 -16.55
CA GLU A 5 -5.49 -26.36 -16.51
C GLU A 5 -5.77 -27.11 -15.19
N ARG A 6 -4.74 -27.75 -14.62
CA ARG A 6 -4.84 -28.40 -13.30
C ARG A 6 -4.98 -27.37 -12.18
N ALA A 7 -4.25 -26.26 -12.24
CA ALA A 7 -4.40 -25.16 -11.30
C ALA A 7 -5.82 -24.57 -11.35
N ILE A 8 -6.37 -24.35 -12.55
CA ILE A 8 -7.74 -23.84 -12.73
C ILE A 8 -8.79 -24.84 -12.22
N LYS A 9 -8.64 -26.13 -12.50
CA LYS A 9 -9.53 -27.18 -11.96
C LYS A 9 -9.48 -27.25 -10.43
N ALA A 10 -8.31 -27.09 -9.83
CA ALA A 10 -8.13 -27.08 -8.37
C ALA A 10 -8.83 -25.88 -7.69
N LEU A 11 -8.90 -24.72 -8.36
CA LEU A 11 -9.69 -23.57 -7.90
C LEU A 11 -11.17 -23.92 -7.76
N GLY A 12 -11.70 -24.71 -8.70
CA GLY A 12 -13.07 -25.20 -8.67
C GLY A 12 -13.37 -26.18 -7.53
N TYR A 13 -12.37 -26.89 -7.02
CA TYR A 13 -12.51 -27.87 -5.95
C TYR A 13 -12.40 -27.24 -4.54
N HIS A 14 -11.50 -26.26 -4.35
CA HIS A 14 -11.32 -25.56 -3.07
C HIS A 14 -11.86 -24.12 -3.08
N ARG A 15 -13.09 -23.91 -3.54
CA ARG A 15 -13.65 -22.56 -3.79
C ARG A 15 -13.63 -21.64 -2.57
N ARG A 16 -13.97 -22.16 -1.39
CA ARG A 16 -14.09 -21.37 -0.15
C ARG A 16 -12.76 -20.74 0.29
N PRO A 17 -11.67 -21.49 0.48
CA PRO A 17 -10.38 -20.90 0.85
C PRO A 17 -9.86 -19.96 -0.24
N TYR A 18 -10.07 -20.27 -1.52
CA TYR A 18 -9.64 -19.37 -2.60
C TYR A 18 -10.46 -18.09 -2.70
N LEU A 19 -11.75 -18.11 -2.35
CA LEU A 19 -12.55 -16.89 -2.22
C LEU A 19 -12.01 -16.00 -1.10
N ALA A 20 -11.61 -16.58 0.04
CA ALA A 20 -10.97 -15.83 1.11
C ALA A 20 -9.62 -15.23 0.64
N GLY A 21 -8.81 -16.00 -0.10
CA GLY A 21 -7.57 -15.51 -0.70
C GLY A 21 -7.79 -14.36 -1.69
N LEU A 22 -8.86 -14.42 -2.47
CA LEU A 22 -9.27 -13.35 -3.39
C LEU A 22 -9.64 -12.08 -2.64
N LEU A 23 -10.47 -12.19 -1.58
CA LEU A 23 -10.87 -11.04 -0.76
C LEU A 23 -9.69 -10.39 -0.06
N VAL A 24 -8.79 -11.18 0.53
CA VAL A 24 -7.56 -10.68 1.18
C VAL A 24 -6.65 -9.98 0.16
N SER A 25 -6.46 -10.58 -1.03
CA SER A 25 -5.65 -9.98 -2.09
C SER A 25 -6.24 -8.67 -2.60
N GLY A 26 -7.57 -8.62 -2.74
CA GLY A 26 -8.29 -7.41 -3.13
C GLY A 26 -8.17 -6.31 -2.09
N LEU A 27 -8.35 -6.65 -0.81
CA LEU A 27 -8.21 -5.70 0.31
C LEU A 27 -6.78 -5.14 0.41
N PHE A 28 -5.76 -6.00 0.30
CA PHE A 28 -4.37 -5.57 0.25
C PHE A 28 -4.11 -4.61 -0.90
N THR A 29 -4.61 -4.94 -2.11
CA THR A 29 -4.47 -4.08 -3.30
C THR A 29 -5.07 -2.70 -3.05
N ILE A 30 -6.30 -2.65 -2.52
CA ILE A 30 -7.00 -1.40 -2.17
C ILE A 30 -6.16 -0.58 -1.20
N ILE A 31 -5.79 -1.15 -0.06
CA ILE A 31 -5.05 -0.45 0.99
C ILE A 31 -3.69 0.04 0.46
N SER A 32 -2.92 -0.82 -0.21
CA SER A 32 -1.59 -0.48 -0.71
C SER A 32 -1.63 0.64 -1.74
N MET A 33 -2.54 0.58 -2.73
CA MET A 33 -2.65 1.62 -3.75
C MET A 33 -3.15 2.95 -3.17
N VAL A 34 -4.09 2.90 -2.21
CA VAL A 34 -4.55 4.09 -1.47
C VAL A 34 -3.38 4.75 -0.73
N LEU A 35 -2.58 3.97 0.01
CA LEU A 35 -1.44 4.49 0.77
C LEU A 35 -0.35 5.07 -0.14
N LEU A 36 0.00 4.39 -1.23
CA LEU A 36 1.00 4.90 -2.18
C LEU A 36 0.52 6.17 -2.90
N THR A 37 -0.78 6.23 -3.21
CA THR A 37 -1.40 7.44 -3.78
C THR A 37 -1.40 8.58 -2.77
N ALA A 38 -1.67 8.31 -1.49
CA ALA A 38 -1.60 9.29 -0.41
C ALA A 38 -0.17 9.83 -0.21
N THR A 39 0.83 8.95 -0.24
CA THR A 39 2.25 9.32 -0.22
C THR A 39 2.59 10.26 -1.38
N LYS A 40 2.17 9.93 -2.60
CA LYS A 40 2.41 10.78 -3.77
C LYS A 40 1.71 12.13 -3.63
N LEU A 41 0.46 12.15 -3.20
CA LEU A 41 -0.31 13.38 -2.95
C LEU A 41 0.42 14.28 -1.93
N ASN A 42 0.94 13.70 -0.85
CA ASN A 42 1.70 14.43 0.16
C ASN A 42 3.00 15.04 -0.41
N LEU A 43 3.75 14.29 -1.22
CA LEU A 43 4.96 14.77 -1.89
C LEU A 43 4.67 15.88 -2.91
N THR A 44 3.59 15.73 -3.70
CA THR A 44 3.14 16.78 -4.63
C THR A 44 2.77 18.04 -3.88
N THR A 45 2.06 17.91 -2.75
CA THR A 45 1.66 19.06 -1.91
C THR A 45 2.88 19.75 -1.30
N GLN A 46 3.84 18.97 -0.77
CA GLN A 46 5.10 19.49 -0.24
C GLN A 46 5.91 20.23 -1.32
N THR A 47 5.96 19.70 -2.53
CA THR A 47 6.63 20.35 -3.67
C THR A 47 5.93 21.66 -4.04
N GLY A 48 4.60 21.67 -4.08
CA GLY A 48 3.81 22.88 -4.29
C GLY A 48 4.07 23.95 -3.22
N PHE A 49 4.18 23.55 -1.95
CA PHE A 49 4.57 24.43 -0.86
C PHE A 49 5.97 25.04 -1.07
N LYS A 50 6.97 24.21 -1.39
CA LYS A 50 8.34 24.68 -1.66
C LYS A 50 8.41 25.65 -2.84
N ASN A 51 7.68 25.37 -3.92
CA ASN A 51 7.62 26.23 -5.10
C ASN A 51 6.96 27.58 -4.78
N ARG A 52 5.93 27.59 -3.92
CA ARG A 52 5.31 28.84 -3.44
C ARG A 52 6.24 29.64 -2.54
N LEU A 53 7.03 28.97 -1.70
CA LEU A 53 8.05 29.66 -0.87
C LEU A 53 9.07 30.42 -1.72
N GLN A 54 9.41 29.94 -2.93
CA GLN A 54 10.32 30.64 -3.84
C GLN A 54 9.76 31.97 -4.38
N GLN A 55 8.45 32.22 -4.24
CA GLN A 55 7.80 33.48 -4.64
C GLN A 55 7.86 34.57 -3.55
N PHE A 56 8.36 34.23 -2.35
CA PHE A 56 8.53 35.17 -1.25
C PHE A 56 9.94 35.77 -1.25
N ASP A 57 10.06 36.99 -0.74
CA ASP A 57 11.36 37.64 -0.55
C ASP A 57 12.23 36.87 0.44
N THR A 58 13.55 36.84 0.18
CA THR A 58 14.53 36.14 1.01
C THR A 58 14.50 36.60 2.48
N SER A 59 14.16 37.87 2.74
CA SER A 59 14.01 38.43 4.09
C SER A 59 12.78 37.88 4.82
N ALA A 60 11.65 37.70 4.12
CA ALA A 60 10.43 37.11 4.66
C ALA A 60 10.64 35.62 4.96
N ILE A 61 11.32 34.89 4.07
CA ILE A 61 11.70 33.49 4.27
C ILE A 61 12.59 33.33 5.50
N LYS A 62 13.64 34.16 5.64
CA LYS A 62 14.53 34.14 6.82
C LYS A 62 13.78 34.42 8.13
N SER A 63 12.81 35.33 8.09
CA SER A 63 11.99 35.68 9.26
C SER A 63 11.03 34.56 9.68
N ALA A 64 10.71 33.64 8.76
CA ALA A 64 9.80 32.51 8.98
C ALA A 64 10.48 31.14 8.90
N ASP A 65 11.81 31.06 8.96
CA ASP A 65 12.59 29.82 8.80
C ASP A 65 12.13 28.70 9.74
N ARG A 66 11.81 29.04 10.99
CA ARG A 66 11.29 28.07 11.97
C ARG A 66 9.94 27.47 11.54
N LEU A 67 9.03 28.31 11.05
CA LEU A 67 7.71 27.87 10.55
C LEU A 67 7.88 26.95 9.33
N ILE A 68 8.72 27.36 8.38
CA ILE A 68 9.00 26.60 7.17
C ILE A 68 9.58 25.23 7.51
N LYS A 69 10.54 25.17 8.46
CA LYS A 69 11.10 23.91 8.95
C LYS A 69 10.05 23.03 9.61
N SER A 70 9.20 23.58 10.49
CA SER A 70 8.11 22.81 11.12
C SER A 70 7.13 22.23 10.10
N VAL A 71 6.74 23.01 9.08
CA VAL A 71 5.88 22.52 7.99
C VAL A 71 6.57 21.41 7.19
N GLN A 72 7.85 21.57 6.85
CA GLN A 72 8.62 20.53 6.16
C GLN A 72 8.77 19.25 6.98
N THR A 73 9.01 19.38 8.29
CA THR A 73 9.09 18.24 9.22
C THR A 73 7.73 17.56 9.37
N ALA A 74 6.63 18.31 9.41
CA ALA A 74 5.28 17.72 9.41
C ALA A 74 5.00 16.92 8.13
N TYR A 75 5.35 17.45 6.95
CA TYR A 75 5.26 16.70 5.69
C TYR A 75 6.09 15.41 5.71
N ALA A 76 7.29 15.45 6.29
CA ALA A 76 8.14 14.27 6.46
C ALA A 76 7.52 13.26 7.43
N GLY A 77 6.93 13.71 8.54
CA GLY A 77 6.22 12.87 9.50
C GLY A 77 5.03 12.14 8.87
N VAL A 78 4.22 12.85 8.08
CA VAL A 78 3.12 12.24 7.30
C VAL A 78 3.64 11.17 6.32
N ASN A 79 4.75 11.45 5.63
CA ASN A 79 5.36 10.50 4.70
C ASN A 79 5.86 9.22 5.40
N VAL A 80 6.50 9.36 6.56
CA VAL A 80 6.91 8.23 7.41
C VAL A 80 5.70 7.41 7.86
N GLN A 81 4.62 8.08 8.27
CA GLN A 81 3.39 7.40 8.70
C GLN A 81 2.78 6.55 7.57
N TYR A 82 2.60 7.11 6.36
CA TYR A 82 2.09 6.34 5.22
C TYR A 82 3.02 5.18 4.85
N THR A 83 4.34 5.40 4.89
CA THR A 83 5.33 4.34 4.61
C THR A 83 5.23 3.20 5.62
N ASN A 84 5.06 3.52 6.91
CA ASN A 84 4.90 2.53 7.97
C ASN A 84 3.60 1.74 7.80
N TRP A 85 2.49 2.40 7.50
CA TRP A 85 1.20 1.73 7.21
C TRP A 85 1.30 0.84 5.98
N TRP A 86 2.05 1.26 4.96
CA TRP A 86 2.27 0.46 3.76
C TRP A 86 3.08 -0.80 4.07
N TRP A 87 4.20 -0.70 4.80
CA TRP A 87 4.94 -1.86 5.28
C TRP A 87 4.11 -2.78 6.17
N ALA A 88 3.30 -2.21 7.07
CA ALA A 88 2.40 -2.99 7.92
C ALA A 88 1.40 -3.80 7.07
N SER A 89 0.89 -3.25 5.97
CA SER A 89 0.00 -3.97 5.05
C SER A 89 0.70 -5.15 4.34
N ILE A 90 1.96 -4.99 3.94
CA ILE A 90 2.78 -6.06 3.32
C ILE A 90 3.04 -7.17 4.34
N ILE A 91 3.43 -6.81 5.56
CA ILE A 91 3.69 -7.78 6.63
C ILE A 91 2.40 -8.53 6.99
N ALA A 92 1.27 -7.82 7.10
CA ALA A 92 -0.03 -8.44 7.35
C ALA A 92 -0.40 -9.44 6.26
N LEU A 93 -0.22 -9.08 4.98
CA LEU A 93 -0.43 -10.01 3.87
C LEU A 93 0.49 -11.23 3.97
N ALA A 94 1.77 -11.05 4.27
CA ALA A 94 2.72 -12.15 4.40
C ALA A 94 2.36 -13.11 5.54
N VAL A 95 1.93 -12.58 6.69
CA VAL A 95 1.47 -13.39 7.84
C VAL A 95 0.20 -14.17 7.49
N ILE A 96 -0.77 -13.52 6.83
CA ILE A 96 -2.00 -14.19 6.40
C ILE A 96 -1.68 -15.27 5.36
N ALA A 97 -0.81 -14.98 4.39
CA ALA A 97 -0.36 -15.92 3.36
C ALA A 97 0.35 -17.13 3.98
N PHE A 98 1.18 -16.92 5.00
CA PHE A 98 1.84 -17.97 5.74
C PHE A 98 0.83 -18.88 6.46
N GLY A 99 -0.11 -18.30 7.20
CA GLY A 99 -1.17 -19.05 7.90
C GLY A 99 -2.05 -19.83 6.91
N PHE A 100 -2.41 -19.20 5.80
CA PHE A 100 -3.20 -19.81 4.73
C PHE A 100 -2.46 -20.97 4.05
N ALA A 101 -1.15 -20.83 3.83
CA ALA A 101 -0.30 -21.91 3.30
C ALA A 101 -0.26 -23.11 4.25
N ILE A 102 -0.19 -22.88 5.58
CA ILE A 102 -0.21 -23.97 6.56
C ILE A 102 -1.55 -24.69 6.52
N PHE A 103 -2.64 -23.94 6.46
CA PHE A 103 -3.99 -24.49 6.37
C PHE A 103 -4.16 -25.36 5.11
N LEU A 104 -3.80 -24.84 3.94
CA LEU A 104 -3.87 -25.61 2.68
C LEU A 104 -2.92 -26.80 2.67
N ALA A 105 -1.71 -26.65 3.21
CA ALA A 105 -0.75 -27.75 3.31
C ALA A 105 -1.28 -28.90 4.19
N LYS A 106 -2.02 -28.59 5.27
CA LYS A 106 -2.70 -29.60 6.10
C LYS A 106 -3.86 -30.25 5.35
N GLN A 107 -4.69 -29.46 4.69
CA GLN A 107 -5.84 -29.96 3.94
C GLN A 107 -5.43 -30.90 2.79
N ARG A 108 -4.28 -30.64 2.17
CA ARG A 108 -3.77 -31.37 0.99
C ARG A 108 -2.68 -32.40 1.30
N GLN A 109 -2.55 -32.85 2.55
CA GLN A 109 -1.52 -33.84 2.90
C GLN A 109 -1.66 -35.14 2.12
N GLN A 110 -2.89 -35.63 1.94
CA GLN A 110 -3.17 -36.86 1.20
C GLN A 110 -2.86 -36.71 -0.29
N GLU A 111 -3.25 -35.59 -0.90
CA GLU A 111 -2.93 -35.26 -2.30
C GLU A 111 -1.41 -35.16 -2.52
N THR A 112 -0.72 -34.48 -1.60
CA THR A 112 0.74 -34.34 -1.63
C THR A 112 1.42 -35.71 -1.55
N ALA A 113 0.94 -36.59 -0.66
CA ALA A 113 1.48 -37.95 -0.54
C ALA A 113 1.25 -38.76 -1.82
N ALA A 114 0.05 -38.70 -2.39
CA ALA A 114 -0.27 -39.37 -3.66
C ALA A 114 0.65 -38.89 -4.80
N TYR A 115 0.87 -37.58 -4.93
CA TYR A 115 1.79 -37.05 -5.95
C TYR A 115 3.24 -37.50 -5.75
N LEU A 116 3.71 -37.58 -4.50
CA LEU A 116 5.05 -38.08 -4.20
C LEU A 116 5.18 -39.59 -4.51
N LEU A 117 4.15 -40.39 -4.26
CA LEU A 117 4.12 -41.83 -4.58
C LEU A 117 4.15 -42.10 -6.09
N VAL A 118 3.50 -41.24 -6.89
CA VAL A 118 3.54 -41.31 -8.37
C VAL A 118 4.88 -40.76 -8.92
N GLY A 119 5.82 -40.38 -8.06
CA GLY A 119 7.17 -39.96 -8.46
C GLY A 119 7.27 -38.51 -8.94
N LYS A 120 6.26 -37.66 -8.68
CA LYS A 120 6.32 -36.24 -9.05
C LYS A 120 7.38 -35.51 -8.22
N SER A 121 8.15 -34.63 -8.85
CA SER A 121 9.18 -33.87 -8.14
C SER A 121 8.56 -32.91 -7.11
N SER A 122 9.27 -32.68 -6.00
CA SER A 122 8.81 -31.74 -4.97
C SER A 122 8.66 -30.32 -5.52
N ALA A 123 9.57 -29.91 -6.41
CA ALA A 123 9.52 -28.60 -7.06
C ALA A 123 8.24 -28.42 -7.90
N ASP A 124 7.81 -29.45 -8.64
CA ASP A 124 6.60 -29.39 -9.47
C ASP A 124 5.30 -29.35 -8.64
N ILE A 125 5.33 -29.89 -7.42
CA ILE A 125 4.19 -29.80 -6.49
C ILE A 125 4.12 -28.38 -5.90
N ILE A 126 5.27 -27.85 -5.44
CA ILE A 126 5.36 -26.49 -4.88
C ILE A 126 4.94 -25.46 -5.93
N SER A 127 5.51 -25.53 -7.13
CA SER A 127 5.21 -24.57 -8.20
C SER A 127 3.74 -24.61 -8.61
N GLN A 128 3.08 -25.77 -8.52
CA GLN A 128 1.65 -25.89 -8.79
C GLN A 128 0.83 -25.14 -7.74
N TYR A 129 1.11 -25.36 -6.45
CA TYR A 129 0.39 -24.69 -5.36
C TYR A 129 0.65 -23.18 -5.35
N LEU A 130 1.87 -22.75 -5.66
CA LEU A 130 2.20 -21.34 -5.83
C LEU A 130 1.45 -20.73 -7.01
N LEU A 131 1.40 -21.41 -8.16
CA LEU A 131 0.69 -20.91 -9.33
C LEU A 131 -0.80 -20.76 -9.07
N GLU A 132 -1.43 -21.71 -8.37
CA GLU A 132 -2.85 -21.62 -7.97
C GLU A 132 -3.11 -20.35 -7.15
N ASN A 133 -2.26 -20.07 -6.15
CA ASN A 133 -2.39 -18.87 -5.32
C ASN A 133 -2.06 -17.58 -6.08
N LEU A 134 -1.08 -17.61 -7.00
CA LEU A 134 -0.75 -16.47 -7.85
C LEU A 134 -1.89 -16.12 -8.80
N VAL A 135 -2.57 -17.10 -9.38
CA VAL A 135 -3.76 -16.85 -10.23
C VAL A 135 -4.85 -16.16 -9.42
N VAL A 136 -5.11 -16.62 -8.20
CA VAL A 136 -6.09 -15.99 -7.28
C VAL A 136 -5.71 -14.57 -6.94
N PHE A 137 -4.42 -14.33 -6.65
CA PHE A 137 -3.90 -13.00 -6.41
C PHE A 137 -4.08 -12.08 -7.62
N VAL A 138 -3.70 -12.53 -8.82
CA VAL A 138 -3.82 -11.73 -10.05
C VAL A 138 -5.28 -11.36 -10.32
N ILE A 139 -6.22 -12.32 -10.15
CA ILE A 139 -7.65 -12.06 -10.32
C ILE A 139 -8.15 -11.06 -9.25
N GLY A 140 -7.81 -11.27 -7.98
CA GLY A 140 -8.22 -10.38 -6.89
C GLY A 140 -7.62 -8.97 -7.04
N PHE A 141 -6.37 -8.87 -7.47
CA PHE A 141 -5.69 -7.63 -7.79
C PHE A 141 -6.37 -6.91 -8.94
N GLY A 142 -6.64 -7.59 -10.06
CA GLY A 142 -7.31 -7.02 -11.22
C GLY A 142 -8.70 -6.50 -10.87
N PHE A 143 -9.49 -7.28 -10.11
CA PHE A 143 -10.81 -6.85 -9.66
C PHE A 143 -10.73 -5.61 -8.76
N ALA A 144 -9.86 -5.63 -7.75
CA ALA A 144 -9.68 -4.49 -6.85
C ALA A 144 -9.20 -3.23 -7.58
N TRP A 145 -8.31 -3.38 -8.57
CA TRP A 145 -7.83 -2.28 -9.38
C TRP A 145 -8.95 -1.65 -10.22
N ILE A 146 -9.80 -2.47 -10.86
CA ILE A 146 -10.98 -1.98 -11.59
C ILE A 146 -11.91 -1.23 -10.65
N VAL A 147 -12.19 -1.78 -9.46
CA VAL A 147 -13.02 -1.12 -8.44
C VAL A 147 -12.43 0.23 -8.06
N LEU A 148 -11.13 0.31 -7.75
CA LEU A 148 -10.48 1.59 -7.42
C LEU A 148 -10.63 2.61 -8.55
N MET A 149 -10.45 2.19 -9.80
CA MET A 149 -10.62 3.07 -10.97
C MET A 149 -12.04 3.62 -11.08
N CYS A 150 -13.07 2.82 -10.79
CA CYS A 150 -14.46 3.27 -10.78
C CYS A 150 -14.76 4.31 -9.69
N PHE A 151 -14.04 4.28 -8.56
CA PHE A 151 -14.26 5.16 -7.41
C PHE A 151 -13.18 6.25 -7.23
N THR A 152 -12.40 6.54 -8.27
CA THR A 152 -11.28 7.49 -8.20
C THR A 152 -11.69 8.86 -7.63
N GLN A 153 -12.83 9.41 -8.04
CA GLN A 153 -13.30 10.73 -7.55
C GLN A 153 -13.59 10.74 -6.04
N VAL A 154 -14.16 9.65 -5.51
CA VAL A 154 -14.47 9.51 -4.08
C VAL A 154 -13.17 9.34 -3.29
N LEU A 155 -12.25 8.54 -3.84
CA LEU A 155 -10.94 8.29 -3.25
C LEU A 155 -10.10 9.57 -3.15
N ASP A 156 -10.14 10.43 -4.17
CA ASP A 156 -9.45 11.72 -4.17
C ASP A 156 -9.91 12.63 -3.02
N GLN A 157 -11.23 12.76 -2.83
CA GLN A 157 -11.79 13.57 -1.74
C GLN A 157 -11.40 13.02 -0.36
N LEU A 158 -11.39 11.69 -0.22
CA LEU A 158 -11.01 11.03 1.02
C LEU A 158 -9.53 11.23 1.32
N LEU A 159 -8.66 11.04 0.33
CA LEU A 159 -7.22 11.20 0.48
C LEU A 159 -6.83 12.63 0.81
N ILE A 160 -7.47 13.61 0.18
CA ILE A 160 -7.30 15.03 0.50
C ILE A 160 -7.61 15.31 1.97
N LYS A 161 -8.76 14.84 2.47
CA LYS A 161 -9.18 15.06 3.86
C LYS A 161 -8.25 14.36 4.84
N LEU A 162 -7.87 13.11 4.54
CA LEU A 162 -6.94 12.33 5.36
C LEU A 162 -5.58 13.03 5.44
N ASN A 163 -5.06 13.50 4.31
CA ASN A 163 -3.76 14.17 4.26
C ASN A 163 -3.77 15.49 5.03
N ALA A 164 -4.83 16.29 4.91
CA ALA A 164 -4.99 17.51 5.69
C ALA A 164 -5.05 17.22 7.20
N THR A 165 -5.80 16.20 7.60
CA THR A 165 -5.94 15.80 9.02
C THR A 165 -4.61 15.34 9.60
N LEU A 166 -3.86 14.50 8.88
CA LEU A 166 -2.56 14.01 9.35
C LEU A 166 -1.52 15.14 9.40
N LEU A 167 -1.55 16.06 8.44
CA LEU A 167 -0.65 17.20 8.45
C LEU A 167 -0.93 18.12 9.64
N ASP A 168 -2.19 18.39 9.95
CA ASP A 168 -2.60 19.18 11.11
C ASP A 168 -2.18 18.53 12.45
N GLN A 169 -2.35 17.21 12.56
CA GLN A 169 -1.86 16.45 13.72
C GLN A 169 -0.33 16.54 13.88
N GLN A 170 0.42 16.47 12.78
CA GLN A 170 1.88 16.58 12.83
C GLN A 170 2.38 18.01 13.08
N LEU A 171 1.63 19.01 12.62
CA LEU A 171 1.93 20.44 12.82
C LEU A 171 1.64 20.90 14.24
N SER A 172 0.48 20.53 14.79
CA SER A 172 0.07 20.87 16.16
C SER A 172 1.03 20.30 17.22
N GLY A 173 1.70 19.18 16.92
CA GLY A 173 2.78 18.64 17.75
C GLY A 173 4.08 19.46 17.73
N GLN A 174 4.25 20.38 16.78
CA GLN A 174 5.51 21.12 16.56
C GLN A 174 5.39 22.64 16.78
N VAL A 175 4.21 23.23 16.52
CA VAL A 175 3.98 24.67 16.63
C VAL A 175 2.62 24.91 17.30
N SER A 176 2.60 25.71 18.37
CA SER A 176 1.33 26.14 18.96
C SER A 176 0.56 27.04 17.99
N ALA A 177 -0.77 26.90 17.95
CA ALA A 177 -1.65 27.66 17.05
C ALA A 177 -1.41 29.18 17.11
N THR A 178 -1.12 29.72 18.31
CA THR A 178 -0.81 31.13 18.54
C THR A 178 0.52 31.58 17.92
N ASN A 179 1.55 30.73 17.94
CA ASN A 179 2.84 31.02 17.31
C ASN A 179 2.78 30.83 15.80
N PHE A 180 1.99 29.87 15.33
CA PHE A 180 1.71 29.65 13.92
C PHE A 180 1.09 30.90 13.30
N ALA A 181 -0.05 31.37 13.83
CA ALA A 181 -0.76 32.57 13.35
C ALA A 181 0.11 33.84 13.37
N LYS A 182 0.98 33.99 14.38
CA LYS A 182 1.90 35.13 14.49
C LYS A 182 3.01 35.09 13.43
N LEU A 183 3.48 33.90 13.05
CA LEU A 183 4.54 33.71 12.06
C LEU A 183 4.00 33.75 10.63
N THR A 184 2.82 33.18 10.35
CA THR A 184 2.10 33.38 9.08
C THR A 184 1.80 34.85 8.85
N LYS A 185 1.28 35.56 9.86
CA LYS A 185 1.02 37.00 9.73
C LYS A 185 2.28 37.82 9.42
N LYS A 186 3.46 37.40 9.89
CA LYS A 186 4.75 38.01 9.51
C LYS A 186 5.18 37.65 8.09
N LEU A 187 4.92 36.41 7.64
CA LEU A 187 5.18 35.98 6.26
C LEU A 187 4.33 36.75 5.24
N PHE A 188 3.10 37.11 5.63
CA PHE A 188 2.13 37.83 4.79
C PHE A 188 2.11 39.35 4.99
N ALA A 189 2.89 39.89 5.92
CA ALA A 189 2.80 41.30 6.32
C ALA A 189 3.02 42.31 5.18
N HIS A 190 3.59 41.91 4.05
CA HIS A 190 3.94 42.78 2.91
C HIS A 190 3.32 42.33 1.57
N ARG A 191 2.30 41.45 1.57
CA ARG A 191 1.56 41.04 0.36
C ARG A 191 0.07 41.26 0.55
N ILE A 192 -0.55 42.04 -0.35
CA ILE A 192 -1.99 42.29 -0.45
C ILE A 192 -2.51 41.43 -1.60
N THR A 193 -2.88 40.16 -1.40
CA THR A 193 -3.84 39.36 -2.24
C THR A 193 -3.81 37.85 -1.94
N ASP A 194 -5.01 37.27 -1.83
CA ASP A 194 -5.46 35.86 -1.99
C ASP A 194 -4.80 34.68 -1.25
N PHE A 195 -3.88 34.89 -0.33
CA PHE A 195 -3.34 33.80 0.50
C PHE A 195 -4.04 33.71 1.87
N SER A 196 -4.70 32.58 2.13
CA SER A 196 -5.15 32.21 3.47
C SER A 196 -4.09 31.32 4.13
N GLU A 197 -4.03 31.32 5.47
CA GLU A 197 -3.11 30.46 6.23
C GLU A 197 -3.27 28.98 5.84
N ASP A 198 -4.51 28.58 5.58
CA ASP A 198 -4.86 27.28 5.02
C ASP A 198 -4.26 27.06 3.64
N SER A 199 -4.37 28.03 2.71
CA SER A 199 -3.90 27.85 1.32
C SER A 199 -2.39 27.70 1.19
N LEU A 200 -1.61 28.20 2.14
CA LEU A 200 -0.15 28.04 2.15
C LEU A 200 0.27 26.62 2.57
N VAL A 201 -0.34 26.09 3.63
CA VAL A 201 0.07 24.82 4.24
C VAL A 201 -0.65 23.63 3.62
N VAL A 202 -1.91 23.78 3.24
CA VAL A 202 -2.66 22.80 2.45
C VAL A 202 -3.38 23.57 1.34
N PRO A 203 -2.98 23.48 0.06
CA PRO A 203 -3.62 24.20 -1.04
C PRO A 203 -5.09 23.79 -1.20
N HIS A 204 -5.99 24.34 -0.39
CA HIS A 204 -7.43 24.11 -0.35
C HIS A 204 -8.14 25.44 -0.23
N ARG A 205 -8.22 26.14 -1.37
CA ARG A 205 -9.35 26.95 -1.85
C ARG A 205 -8.83 27.92 -2.92
N GLY A 206 -9.26 27.70 -4.15
CA GLY A 206 -9.37 28.75 -5.17
C GLY A 206 -8.13 29.13 -5.99
N VAL A 207 -6.89 29.02 -5.50
CA VAL A 207 -5.74 29.61 -6.22
C VAL A 207 -4.57 28.62 -6.34
N GLY A 208 -4.44 28.03 -7.53
CA GLY A 208 -3.44 27.04 -7.90
C GLY A 208 -4.09 25.84 -8.58
N PRO A 209 -3.43 25.20 -9.56
CA PRO A 209 -4.01 24.06 -10.24
C PRO A 209 -4.41 23.05 -9.18
N ARG A 210 -5.70 22.70 -9.15
CA ARG A 210 -6.13 21.46 -8.50
C ARG A 210 -5.13 20.40 -8.95
N PRO A 211 -4.61 19.51 -8.09
CA PRO A 211 -3.94 18.33 -8.60
C PRO A 211 -4.96 17.66 -9.54
N GLU A 212 -4.77 17.86 -10.85
CA GLU A 212 -5.71 17.45 -11.88
C GLU A 212 -5.74 15.94 -11.83
N ASN A 213 -6.84 15.39 -11.31
CA ASN A 213 -7.08 13.96 -11.10
C ASN A 213 -5.91 13.26 -10.38
N THR A 214 -6.06 12.90 -9.11
CA THR A 214 -5.01 12.12 -8.44
C THR A 214 -4.93 10.76 -9.12
N VAL A 215 -4.03 10.63 -10.09
CA VAL A 215 -3.90 9.41 -10.88
C VAL A 215 -3.49 8.32 -9.90
N LEU A 216 -4.32 7.29 -9.78
CA LEU A 216 -4.05 6.14 -8.93
C LEU A 216 -2.64 5.61 -9.20
N THR A 217 -1.78 5.61 -8.17
CA THR A 217 -0.36 5.28 -8.33
C THR A 217 0.07 4.06 -7.53
N GLY A 218 1.25 3.55 -7.84
CA GLY A 218 1.83 2.42 -7.14
C GLY A 218 1.31 1.05 -7.62
N LEU A 219 0.80 0.96 -8.85
CA LEU A 219 0.30 -0.30 -9.44
C LEU A 219 1.40 -1.37 -9.47
N SER A 220 2.55 -1.07 -10.07
CA SER A 220 3.68 -2.00 -10.17
C SER A 220 4.25 -2.34 -8.79
N THR A 221 4.42 -1.34 -7.93
CA THR A 221 4.94 -1.54 -6.56
C THR A 221 4.01 -2.41 -5.73
N THR A 222 2.70 -2.18 -5.78
CA THR A 222 1.69 -3.01 -5.08
C THR A 222 1.66 -4.42 -5.63
N PHE A 223 1.71 -4.57 -6.96
CA PHE A 223 1.71 -5.88 -7.60
C PHE A 223 2.94 -6.71 -7.21
N LEU A 224 4.14 -6.14 -7.36
CA LEU A 224 5.40 -6.84 -7.05
C LEU A 224 5.54 -7.14 -5.55
N SER A 225 5.21 -6.18 -4.68
CA SER A 225 5.24 -6.41 -3.23
C SER A 225 4.23 -7.47 -2.81
N GLY A 226 3.04 -7.49 -3.39
CA GLY A 226 2.03 -8.52 -3.18
C GLY A 226 2.50 -9.92 -3.62
N ILE A 227 3.14 -10.03 -4.79
CA ILE A 227 3.75 -11.29 -5.24
C ILE A 227 4.81 -11.76 -4.23
N CYS A 228 5.73 -10.89 -3.83
CA CYS A 228 6.78 -11.25 -2.87
C CYS A 228 6.20 -11.70 -1.52
N ALA A 229 5.22 -10.95 -1.01
CA ALA A 229 4.53 -11.25 0.24
C ALA A 229 3.74 -12.57 0.20
N LEU A 230 3.34 -13.04 -0.99
CA LEU A 230 2.68 -14.33 -1.14
C LEU A 230 3.69 -15.47 -1.36
N VAL A 231 4.60 -15.30 -2.32
CA VAL A 231 5.48 -16.38 -2.79
C VAL A 231 6.48 -16.79 -1.72
N ILE A 232 7.11 -15.84 -1.02
CA ILE A 232 8.14 -16.12 -0.02
C ILE A 232 7.60 -17.01 1.12
N PRO A 233 6.56 -16.60 1.88
CA PRO A 233 6.07 -17.41 2.97
C PRO A 233 5.47 -18.74 2.50
N GLN A 234 4.76 -18.76 1.37
CA GLN A 234 4.17 -20.00 0.84
C GLN A 234 5.24 -21.01 0.43
N THR A 235 6.32 -20.55 -0.20
CA THR A 235 7.44 -21.42 -0.59
C THR A 235 8.07 -22.08 0.63
N ILE A 236 8.28 -21.32 1.71
CA ILE A 236 8.82 -21.85 2.98
C ILE A 236 7.89 -22.94 3.53
N VAL A 237 6.60 -22.66 3.63
CA VAL A 237 5.61 -23.59 4.20
C VAL A 237 5.46 -24.85 3.37
N TYR A 238 5.32 -24.73 2.05
CA TYR A 238 5.15 -25.90 1.17
C TYR A 238 6.41 -26.74 1.10
N SER A 239 7.60 -26.12 1.06
CA SER A 239 8.87 -26.85 1.12
C SER A 239 8.99 -27.67 2.40
N PHE A 240 8.67 -27.07 3.55
CA PHE A 240 8.69 -27.77 4.83
C PHE A 240 7.65 -28.89 4.91
N SER A 241 6.42 -28.63 4.44
CA SER A 241 5.35 -29.62 4.42
C SER A 241 5.71 -30.85 3.58
N ILE A 242 6.20 -30.64 2.35
CA ILE A 242 6.58 -31.71 1.43
C ILE A 242 7.78 -32.49 1.96
N TRP A 243 8.77 -31.80 2.53
CA TRP A 243 9.90 -32.46 3.19
C TRP A 243 9.44 -33.39 4.33
N ARG A 244 8.52 -32.91 5.18
CA ARG A 244 7.95 -33.70 6.28
C ARG A 244 7.19 -34.92 5.77
N THR A 245 6.36 -34.76 4.73
CA THR A 245 5.59 -35.85 4.12
C THR A 245 6.52 -36.88 3.48
N ARG A 246 7.57 -36.44 2.77
CA ARG A 246 8.57 -37.32 2.17
C ARG A 246 9.33 -38.15 3.22
N ARG A 247 9.66 -37.56 4.37
CA ARG A 247 10.26 -38.30 5.48
C ARG A 247 9.33 -39.39 6.02
N ARG A 248 8.04 -39.07 6.22
CA ARG A 248 7.05 -40.05 6.69
C ARG A 248 6.89 -41.23 5.73
N LEU A 249 6.85 -40.97 4.42
CA LEU A 249 6.72 -42.01 3.39
C LEU A 249 7.96 -42.91 3.26
N ARG A 250 9.13 -42.51 3.75
CA ARG A 250 10.34 -43.35 3.75
C ARG A 250 10.42 -44.30 4.95
N HIS A 251 9.64 -44.04 5.99
CA HIS A 251 9.61 -44.84 7.23
C HIS A 251 8.42 -45.83 7.26
N HIS A 252 7.63 -45.87 6.20
CA HIS A 252 6.57 -46.85 5.93
C HIS A 252 6.97 -47.68 4.72
#